data_AF-A0A1Y3U0E7-F1
#
_entry.id   AF-A0A1Y3U0E7-F1
#
_cell.length_a   1.000
_cell.length_b   1.000
_cell.length_c   1.000
_cell.angle_alpha   90.00
_cell.angle_beta   90.00
_cell.angle_gamma   90.00
#
_symmetry.space_group_name_H-M   'P 1'
#
loop_
_entity.id
_entity.type
_entity.pdbx_description
1 polymer ?
#
loop_
_entity_poly.entity_id
_entity_poly.type
_entity_poly.pdbx_seq_one_letter_code
_entity_poly.pdbx_strand_id
1 'polypeptide(L)'
;MKKKLSIIIVVLLLLGCAYYFGVGFLPATNVVVTDFEVSEQQDSMTIQTSIATSAGYTRSVKNVSDNPEKMKLKFYSAFGGINGSIGAKSEFNLPLAPECKEIYVLLYDDYRLTLAKNPTIGEWERIK
;
A
#
# COMPACT_ATOMS: atom_id res chain seq x y z
N MET A 1 -2.14 -13.44 -44.75
CA MET A 1 -1.95 -14.11 -43.43
C MET A 1 -0.86 -13.45 -42.59
N LYS A 2 0.35 -13.19 -43.13
CA LYS A 2 1.46 -12.52 -42.40
C LYS A 2 1.09 -11.18 -41.76
N LYS A 3 0.37 -10.29 -42.48
CA LYS A 3 -0.12 -9.00 -41.92
C LYS A 3 -1.12 -9.18 -40.76
N LYS A 4 -2.06 -10.13 -40.87
CA LYS A 4 -3.02 -10.45 -39.80
C LYS A 4 -2.31 -11.01 -38.57
N LEU A 5 -1.32 -11.89 -38.76
CA LEU A 5 -0.49 -12.45 -37.68
C LEU A 5 0.34 -11.35 -36.98
N SER A 6 0.94 -10.44 -37.73
CA SER A 6 1.70 -9.31 -37.17
C SER A 6 0.81 -8.41 -36.30
N ILE A 7 -0.42 -8.10 -36.74
CA ILE A 7 -1.38 -7.34 -35.94
C ILE A 7 -1.70 -8.08 -34.63
N ILE A 8 -1.96 -9.39 -34.69
CA ILE A 8 -2.24 -10.20 -33.50
C ILE A 8 -1.08 -10.15 -32.51
N ILE A 9 0.17 -10.29 -32.98
CA ILE A 9 1.36 -10.22 -32.14
C ILE A 9 1.48 -8.85 -31.46
N VAL A 10 1.27 -7.76 -32.21
CA VAL A 10 1.33 -6.40 -31.66
C VAL A 10 0.26 -6.21 -30.58
N VAL A 11 -0.97 -6.67 -30.81
CA VAL A 11 -2.04 -6.60 -29.81
C VAL A 11 -1.68 -7.38 -28.54
N LEU A 12 -1.14 -8.59 -28.69
CA LEU A 12 -0.71 -9.40 -27.53
C LEU A 12 0.42 -8.73 -26.75
N LEU A 13 1.39 -8.11 -27.42
CA LEU A 13 2.46 -7.35 -26.76
C LEU A 13 1.90 -6.15 -26.00
N LEU A 14 0.97 -5.40 -26.61
CA LEU A 14 0.34 -4.26 -25.95
C LEU A 14 -0.46 -4.68 -24.71
N LEU A 15 -1.22 -5.78 -24.79
CA LEU A 15 -1.93 -6.34 -23.64
C LEU A 15 -0.95 -6.82 -22.56
N GLY A 16 0.14 -7.47 -22.95
CA GLY A 16 1.19 -7.92 -22.04
C GLY A 16 1.86 -6.76 -21.30
N CYS A 17 2.24 -5.70 -22.02
CA CYS A 17 2.79 -4.49 -21.42
C CYS A 17 1.76 -3.78 -20.52
N ALA A 18 0.53 -3.62 -20.99
CA ALA A 18 -0.54 -3.01 -20.21
C ALA A 18 -0.79 -3.78 -18.91
N TYR A 19 -0.77 -5.11 -18.93
CA TYR A 19 -0.86 -5.93 -17.73
C TYR A 19 0.37 -5.75 -16.82
N TYR A 20 1.57 -5.84 -17.39
CA TYR A 20 2.83 -5.77 -16.65
C TYR A 20 2.99 -4.46 -15.87
N PHE A 21 2.60 -3.33 -16.47
CA PHE A 21 2.63 -2.02 -15.81
C PHE A 21 1.32 -1.65 -15.11
N GLY A 22 0.17 -2.10 -15.63
CA GLY A 22 -1.16 -1.75 -15.14
C GLY A 22 -1.39 -2.19 -13.70
N VAL A 23 -0.94 -3.39 -13.33
CA VAL A 23 -1.11 -3.94 -11.97
C VAL A 23 -0.53 -3.00 -10.91
N GLY A 24 0.61 -2.35 -11.17
CA GLY A 24 1.22 -1.47 -10.18
C GLY A 24 0.46 -0.16 -9.94
N PHE A 25 -0.53 0.17 -10.77
CA PHE A 25 -1.45 1.30 -10.53
C PHE A 25 -2.68 0.91 -9.70
N LEU A 26 -2.92 -0.39 -9.49
CA LEU A 26 -4.04 -0.86 -8.69
C LEU A 26 -3.72 -0.80 -7.19
N PRO A 27 -4.72 -0.50 -6.33
CA PRO A 27 -4.56 -0.60 -4.89
C PRO A 27 -4.26 -2.04 -4.46
N ALA A 28 -3.34 -2.19 -3.51
CA ALA A 28 -3.14 -3.44 -2.79
C ALA A 28 -4.11 -3.47 -1.59
N THR A 29 -5.08 -4.37 -1.63
CA THR A 29 -6.19 -4.45 -0.66
C THR A 29 -6.03 -5.59 0.35
N ASN A 30 -4.82 -6.10 0.48
CA ASN A 30 -4.44 -7.27 1.28
C ASN A 30 -3.14 -6.99 2.06
N VAL A 31 -2.88 -5.72 2.37
CA VAL A 31 -1.66 -5.28 3.08
C VAL A 31 -1.89 -5.35 4.57
N VAL A 32 -0.96 -5.97 5.29
CA VAL A 32 -0.98 -6.08 6.75
C VAL A 32 0.21 -5.31 7.32
N VAL A 33 -0.03 -4.54 8.38
CA VAL A 33 1.05 -3.90 9.15
C VAL A 33 1.63 -4.92 10.12
N THR A 34 2.88 -5.31 9.90
CA THR A 34 3.58 -6.33 10.71
C THR A 34 4.30 -5.72 11.89
N ASP A 35 4.80 -4.50 11.75
CA ASP A 35 5.49 -3.76 12.80
C ASP A 35 5.40 -2.24 12.56
N PHE A 36 5.70 -1.44 13.58
CA PHE A 36 5.84 0.00 13.45
C PHE A 36 6.78 0.58 14.50
N GLU A 37 7.40 1.71 14.16
CA GLU A 37 8.24 2.50 15.03
C GLU A 37 7.86 3.98 14.89
N VAL A 38 7.77 4.69 16.00
CA VAL A 38 7.44 6.12 16.05
C VAL A 38 8.72 6.91 16.33
N SER A 39 8.92 8.02 15.62
CA SER A 39 10.08 8.89 15.87
C SER A 39 10.06 9.44 17.29
N GLU A 40 11.24 9.76 17.84
CA GLU A 40 11.35 10.41 19.17
C GLU A 40 10.54 11.71 19.24
N GLN A 41 10.47 12.45 18.12
CA GLN A 41 9.73 13.70 17.97
C GLN A 41 8.21 13.48 17.79
N GLN A 42 7.76 12.24 17.62
CA GLN A 42 6.37 11.84 17.32
C GLN A 42 5.77 12.49 16.07
N ASP A 43 6.61 12.93 15.14
CA ASP A 43 6.24 13.60 13.88
C ASP A 43 6.24 12.65 12.67
N SER A 44 6.68 11.41 12.87
CA SER A 44 6.71 10.39 11.83
C SER A 44 6.60 8.98 12.42
N MET A 45 6.11 8.06 11.60
CA MET A 45 6.02 6.64 11.91
C MET A 45 6.54 5.83 10.74
N THR A 46 7.51 4.96 11.00
CA THR A 46 7.94 3.94 10.06
C THR A 46 7.06 2.72 10.27
N ILE A 47 6.33 2.29 9.23
CA ILE A 47 5.54 1.07 9.26
C ILE A 47 6.19 -0.01 8.40
N GLN A 48 6.22 -1.24 8.93
CA GLN A 48 6.59 -2.44 8.20
C GLN A 48 5.31 -3.18 7.78
N THR A 49 5.32 -3.70 6.56
CA THR A 49 4.14 -4.31 5.94
C THR A 49 4.48 -5.60 5.23
N SER A 50 3.45 -6.45 5.10
CA SER A 50 3.47 -7.65 4.28
C SER A 50 2.18 -7.75 3.45
N ILE A 51 2.19 -8.63 2.46
CA ILE A 51 0.98 -9.02 1.75
C ILE A 51 0.41 -10.28 2.41
N ALA A 52 -0.87 -10.27 2.77
CA ALA A 52 -1.54 -11.42 3.40
C ALA A 52 -1.62 -12.64 2.47
N THR A 53 -1.61 -12.41 1.16
CA THR A 53 -1.46 -13.48 0.16
C THR A 53 0.01 -13.79 -0.05
N SER A 54 0.37 -15.04 -0.31
CA SER A 54 1.75 -15.47 -0.61
C SER A 54 2.24 -15.01 -2.01
N ALA A 55 1.66 -13.93 -2.54
CA ALA A 55 1.85 -13.42 -3.89
C ALA A 55 1.72 -11.89 -3.89
N GLY A 56 2.64 -11.23 -4.57
CA GLY A 56 2.70 -9.78 -4.74
C GLY A 56 3.52 -9.03 -3.69
N TYR A 57 3.75 -7.75 -3.98
CA TYR A 57 4.48 -6.80 -3.15
C TYR A 57 3.81 -5.43 -3.20
N THR A 58 4.03 -4.57 -2.21
CA THR A 58 3.64 -3.16 -2.26
C THR A 58 4.79 -2.32 -2.80
N ARG A 59 4.50 -1.14 -3.39
CA ARG A 59 5.53 -0.18 -3.84
C ARG A 59 5.44 1.20 -3.21
N SER A 60 4.21 1.61 -2.86
CA SER A 60 3.92 2.96 -2.40
C SER A 60 2.65 2.97 -1.57
N VAL A 61 2.53 3.99 -0.74
CA VAL A 61 1.37 4.25 0.10
C VAL A 61 0.96 5.71 -0.04
N LYS A 62 -0.35 5.97 0.07
CA LYS A 62 -0.90 7.32 0.12
C LYS A 62 -1.88 7.43 1.28
N ASN A 63 -1.76 8.50 2.08
CA ASN A 63 -2.85 8.94 2.95
C ASN A 63 -3.94 9.60 2.08
N VAL A 64 -5.16 9.07 2.13
CA VAL A 64 -6.32 9.62 1.41
C VAL A 64 -7.37 10.24 2.33
N SER A 65 -7.05 10.42 3.61
CA SER A 65 -7.90 11.11 4.57
C SER A 65 -7.64 12.62 4.52
N ASP A 66 -8.71 13.40 4.53
CA ASP A 66 -8.66 14.85 4.72
C ASP A 66 -8.82 15.26 6.20
N ASN A 67 -9.06 14.29 7.09
CA ASN A 67 -9.16 14.53 8.53
C ASN A 67 -7.77 14.42 9.19
N PRO A 68 -7.25 15.47 9.84
CA PRO A 68 -5.92 15.44 10.48
C PRO A 68 -5.83 14.44 11.64
N GLU A 69 -6.94 14.07 12.27
CA GLU A 69 -6.96 13.07 13.35
C GLU A 69 -6.86 11.63 12.83
N LYS A 70 -7.06 11.39 11.53
CA LYS A 70 -7.13 10.05 10.95
C LYS A 70 -6.27 9.95 9.70
N MET A 71 -5.42 8.94 9.64
CA MET A 71 -4.73 8.56 8.42
C MET A 71 -5.44 7.38 7.74
N LYS A 72 -5.77 7.50 6.46
CA LYS A 72 -6.35 6.40 5.66
C LYS A 72 -5.35 5.97 4.60
N LEU A 73 -4.63 4.89 4.88
CA LEU A 73 -3.55 4.39 4.04
C LEU A 73 -4.08 3.53 2.90
N LYS A 74 -3.79 3.96 1.68
CA LYS A 74 -4.01 3.21 0.43
C LYS A 74 -2.66 2.81 -0.14
N PHE A 75 -2.36 1.52 -0.08
CA PHE A 75 -1.16 0.94 -0.69
C PHE A 75 -1.41 0.59 -2.15
N TYR A 76 -0.34 0.51 -2.93
CA TYR A 76 -0.37 0.11 -4.33
C TYR A 76 0.61 -1.03 -4.59
N SER A 77 0.21 -1.95 -5.46
CA SER A 77 1.03 -3.09 -5.86
C SER A 77 2.32 -2.66 -6.57
N ALA A 78 3.36 -3.46 -6.47
CA ALA A 78 4.55 -3.33 -7.29
C ALA A 78 4.25 -3.61 -8.77
N PHE A 79 5.12 -3.10 -9.65
CA PHE A 79 5.01 -3.35 -11.09
C PHE A 79 5.56 -4.74 -11.45
N GLY A 80 5.10 -5.29 -12.59
CA GLY A 80 5.57 -6.56 -13.14
C GLY A 80 4.57 -7.71 -13.07
N GLY A 81 3.27 -7.41 -13.02
CA GLY A 81 2.20 -8.41 -12.85
C GLY A 81 2.02 -8.85 -11.40
N ILE A 82 1.27 -9.95 -11.18
CA ILE A 82 0.85 -10.42 -9.84
C ILE A 82 2.01 -10.60 -8.85
N ASN A 83 3.16 -11.13 -9.31
CA ASN A 83 4.37 -11.36 -8.48
C ASN A 83 5.55 -10.47 -8.88
N GLY A 84 5.27 -9.37 -9.58
CA GLY A 84 6.31 -8.41 -9.95
C GLY A 84 6.86 -7.68 -8.73
N SER A 85 8.18 -7.54 -8.65
CA SER A 85 8.86 -6.87 -7.54
C SER A 85 9.45 -5.51 -7.93
N ILE A 86 9.09 -4.97 -9.09
CA ILE A 86 9.65 -3.70 -9.56
C ILE A 86 9.13 -2.57 -8.67
N GLY A 87 10.07 -1.93 -7.96
CA GLY A 87 9.77 -0.89 -6.98
C GLY A 87 9.20 -1.43 -5.67
N ALA A 88 9.30 -2.73 -5.41
CA ALA A 88 8.80 -3.34 -4.18
C ALA A 88 9.46 -2.71 -2.94
N LYS A 89 8.63 -2.47 -1.92
CA LYS A 89 9.01 -2.00 -0.59
C LYS A 89 8.18 -2.77 0.43
N SER A 90 8.72 -2.96 1.61
CA SER A 90 7.98 -3.45 2.78
C SER A 90 7.92 -2.41 3.90
N GLU A 91 8.69 -1.33 3.79
CA GLU A 91 8.83 -0.30 4.80
C GLU A 91 8.42 1.07 4.23
N PHE A 92 7.66 1.83 5.03
CA PHE A 92 7.18 3.16 4.65
C PHE A 92 7.28 4.11 5.83
N ASN A 93 8.00 5.22 5.64
CA ASN A 93 7.99 6.34 6.57
C ASN A 93 6.78 7.25 6.27
N LEU A 94 5.94 7.44 7.26
CA LEU A 94 4.70 8.22 7.19
C LEU A 94 4.85 9.47 8.07
N PRO A 95 4.60 10.68 7.54
CA PRO A 95 4.52 11.87 8.38
C PRO A 95 3.27 11.78 9.27
N LEU A 96 3.44 12.01 10.57
CA LEU A 96 2.35 12.08 11.54
C LEU A 96 2.02 13.54 11.86
N ALA A 97 0.77 13.92 11.63
CA ALA A 97 0.26 15.18 12.16
C ALA A 97 0.15 15.08 13.70
N PRO A 98 0.38 16.17 14.45
CA PRO A 98 0.25 16.18 15.92
C PRO A 98 -1.12 15.72 16.42
N GLU A 99 -2.18 15.95 15.63
CA GLU A 99 -3.56 15.61 15.94
C GLU A 99 -3.91 14.16 15.59
N CYS A 100 -3.05 13.46 14.84
CA CYS A 100 -3.31 12.11 14.35
C CYS A 100 -3.43 11.13 15.52
N LYS A 101 -4.57 10.45 15.59
CA LYS A 101 -4.94 9.50 16.64
C LYS A 101 -5.18 8.10 16.10
N GLU A 102 -5.51 7.98 14.81
CA GLU A 102 -5.95 6.72 14.22
C GLU A 102 -5.34 6.51 12.84
N ILE A 103 -4.87 5.30 12.57
CA ILE A 103 -4.38 4.89 11.25
C ILE A 103 -5.21 3.70 10.78
N TYR A 104 -5.80 3.86 9.60
CA TYR A 104 -6.61 2.88 8.92
C TYR A 104 -5.90 2.37 7.67
N VAL A 105 -6.02 1.08 7.38
CA VAL A 105 -5.50 0.45 6.16
C VAL A 105 -6.66 -0.03 5.30
N LEU A 106 -6.60 0.22 3.99
CA LEU A 106 -7.56 -0.35 3.03
C LEU A 106 -7.39 -1.87 2.97
N LEU A 107 -8.43 -2.60 3.37
CA LEU A 107 -8.53 -4.04 3.27
C LEU A 107 -9.81 -4.41 2.52
N TYR A 108 -9.65 -5.16 1.43
CA TYR A 108 -10.70 -5.43 0.45
C TYR A 108 -11.35 -4.14 -0.07
N ASP A 109 -12.54 -3.82 0.42
CA ASP A 109 -13.38 -2.70 0.01
C ASP A 109 -13.52 -1.61 1.09
N ASP A 110 -12.93 -1.78 2.28
CA ASP A 110 -13.12 -0.86 3.40
C ASP A 110 -11.83 -0.54 4.17
N TYR A 111 -11.83 0.60 4.88
CA TYR A 111 -10.74 1.05 5.74
C TYR A 111 -10.89 0.48 7.14
N ARG A 112 -9.91 -0.34 7.57
CA ARG A 112 -9.89 -0.97 8.89
C ARG A 112 -8.94 -0.26 9.84
N LEU A 113 -9.41 0.09 11.03
CA LEU A 113 -8.56 0.66 12.08
C LEU A 113 -7.46 -0.35 12.41
N THR A 114 -6.21 0.06 12.26
CA THR A 114 -5.04 -0.82 12.39
C THR A 114 -4.16 -0.39 13.54
N LEU A 115 -3.91 0.91 13.68
CA LEU A 115 -3.16 1.49 14.79
C LEU A 115 -3.96 2.64 15.40
N ALA A 116 -3.91 2.80 16.72
CA ALA A 116 -4.48 3.95 17.40
C ALA A 116 -3.55 4.47 18.51
N LYS A 117 -3.58 5.77 18.75
CA LYS A 117 -2.86 6.42 19.85
C LYS A 117 -3.67 6.25 21.13
N ASN A 118 -3.07 5.66 22.15
CA ASN A 118 -3.66 5.50 23.46
C ASN A 118 -3.88 6.88 24.10
N PRO A 119 -5.12 7.25 24.48
CA PRO A 119 -5.41 8.59 25.01
C PRO A 119 -4.84 8.84 26.41
N THR A 120 -4.51 7.78 27.16
CA THR A 120 -4.04 7.88 28.55
C THR A 120 -2.52 8.05 28.60
N ILE A 121 -1.78 7.27 27.82
CA ILE A 121 -0.30 7.26 27.85
C ILE A 121 0.35 7.93 26.63
N GLY A 122 -0.42 8.20 25.57
CA GLY A 122 0.07 8.86 24.36
C GLY A 122 0.90 7.97 23.43
N GLU A 123 1.02 6.67 23.71
CA GLU A 123 1.74 5.71 22.86
C GLU A 123 0.83 5.14 21.76
N TRP A 124 1.43 4.71 20.65
CA TRP A 124 0.71 4.04 19.56
C TRP A 124 0.60 2.55 19.83
N GLU A 125 -0.57 1.99 19.55
CA GLU A 125 -0.87 0.58 19.76
C GLU A 125 -1.51 -0.03 18.52
N ARG A 126 -1.25 -1.32 18.28
CA ARG A 126 -1.97 -2.11 17.27
C ARG A 126 -3.33 -2.54 17.81
N ILE A 127 -4.37 -2.29 17.02
CA ILE A 127 -5.72 -2.75 17.33
C ILE A 127 -5.87 -4.20 16.86
N LYS A 128 -6.39 -5.06 17.74
CA LYS A 128 -6.66 -6.48 17.47
C LYS A 128 -8.00 -6.69 16.78
#